data_AF-H3NWS9-F1
#
_entry.id   AF-H3NWS9-F1
#
_cell.length_a   1.000
_cell.length_b   1.000
_cell.length_c   1.000
_cell.angle_alpha   90.00
_cell.angle_beta   90.00
_cell.angle_gamma   90.00
#
_symmetry.space_group_name_H-M   'P 1'
#
loop_
_entity.id
_entity.type
_entity.pdbx_description
1 polymer ?
#
loop_
_entity_poly.entity_id
_entity_poly.type
_entity_poly.pdbx_seq_one_letter_code
_entity_poly.pdbx_strand_id
1 'polypeptide(L)' 'MSEAPQSPCISICALDQNDVCEGCFRTGDEIVDWFTANDVRKREILEASERRRKESGFTLF' A
#
# COMPACT_ATOMS: atom_id res chain seq x y z
N MET A 1 -4.58 -9.78 22.24
CA MET A 1 -4.73 -8.48 21.57
C MET A 1 -4.24 -8.64 20.15
N SER A 2 -5.09 -8.43 19.15
CA SER A 2 -4.70 -8.47 17.74
C SER A 2 -3.74 -7.30 17.47
N GLU A 3 -2.63 -7.57 16.82
CA GLU A 3 -1.64 -6.55 16.48
C GLU A 3 -2.15 -5.65 15.33
N ALA A 4 -1.89 -4.34 15.44
CA ALA A 4 -2.26 -3.39 14.40
C ALA A 4 -1.48 -3.67 13.10
N PRO A 5 -2.12 -3.58 11.91
CA PRO A 5 -1.44 -3.83 10.64
C PRO A 5 -0.24 -2.89 10.44
N GLN A 6 0.90 -3.47 10.06
CA GLN A 6 2.12 -2.72 9.77
C GLN A 6 2.02 -2.04 8.40
N SER A 7 2.65 -0.87 8.27
CA SER A 7 2.66 -0.12 7.01
C SER A 7 3.57 -0.82 5.98
N PRO A 8 3.17 -0.91 4.70
CA PRO A 8 4.00 -1.48 3.64
C PRO A 8 5.02 -0.46 3.08
N CYS A 9 5.13 0.73 3.70
CA CYS A 9 5.95 1.82 3.20
C CYS A 9 7.45 1.51 3.29
N ILE A 10 8.17 1.68 2.18
CA ILE A 10 9.63 1.54 2.12
C ILE A 10 10.37 2.89 2.23
N SER A 11 9.68 3.94 2.70
CA SER A 11 10.21 5.32 2.80
C SER A 11 10.65 5.96 1.49
N ILE A 12 10.16 5.44 0.36
CA ILE A 12 10.32 6.03 -0.98
C ILE A 12 8.92 6.32 -1.52
N CYS A 13 8.65 7.58 -1.85
CA CYS A 13 7.41 8.00 -2.47
C CYS A 13 7.70 8.42 -3.91
N ALA A 14 7.38 7.54 -4.85
CA ALA A 14 7.38 7.80 -6.28
C ALA A 14 6.05 7.27 -6.82
N LEU A 15 5.17 8.17 -7.26
CA LEU A 15 3.85 7.83 -7.81
C LEU A 15 3.94 7.76 -9.33
N ASP A 16 3.32 6.75 -9.93
CA ASP A 16 3.23 6.60 -11.38
C ASP A 16 2.12 7.47 -11.98
N GLN A 17 1.89 7.35 -13.29
CA GLN A 17 0.83 8.05 -14.01
C GLN A 17 -0.60 7.69 -13.57
N ASN A 18 -0.78 6.60 -12.83
CA ASN A 18 -2.06 6.15 -12.27
C ASN A 18 -2.18 6.50 -10.78
N ASP A 19 -1.29 7.36 -10.26
CA ASP A 19 -1.22 7.75 -8.85
C ASP A 19 -0.95 6.56 -7.91
N VAL A 20 -0.24 5.53 -8.38
CA VAL A 20 0.17 4.37 -7.59
C VAL A 20 1.65 4.48 -7.24
N CYS A 21 1.99 4.28 -5.97
CA CYS A 21 3.37 4.27 -5.51
C CYS A 21 4.14 3.07 -6.06
N GLU A 22 5.21 3.32 -6.80
CA GLU A 22 6.06 2.28 -7.40
C GLU A 22 6.80 1.43 -6.34
N GLY A 23 6.94 1.94 -5.11
CA GLY A 23 7.60 1.23 -4.01
C GLY A 23 6.66 0.40 -3.14
N CYS A 24 5.58 1.01 -2.64
CA CYS A 24 4.65 0.36 -1.71
C CYS A 24 3.29 -0.02 -2.31
N PHE A 25 3.06 0.27 -3.59
CA PHE A 25 1.87 -0.10 -4.37
C PHE A 25 0.52 0.39 -3.82
N ARG A 26 0.55 1.34 -2.88
CA ARG A 26 -0.62 2.12 -2.44
C ARG A 26 -0.89 3.25 -3.42
N THR A 27 -2.15 3.63 -3.59
CA THR A 27 -2.49 4.88 -4.29
C THR A 27 -2.14 6.10 -3.42
N GLY A 28 -2.07 7.30 -4.02
CA GLY A 28 -1.93 8.55 -3.28
C GLY A 28 -3.02 8.71 -2.21
N ASP A 29 -4.27 8.44 -2.57
CA ASP A 29 -5.41 8.47 -1.63
C ASP A 29 -5.24 7.50 -0.45
N GLU A 30 -4.79 6.27 -0.71
CA GLU A 30 -4.56 5.27 0.33
C GLU A 30 -3.38 5.64 1.25
N ILE A 31 -2.38 6.37 0.74
CA ILE A 31 -1.28 6.91 1.54
C ILE A 31 -1.81 7.93 2.55
N VAL A 32 -2.71 8.82 2.12
CA VAL A 32 -3.36 9.81 2.99
C VAL A 32 -4.31 9.13 3.98
N ASP A 33 -5.16 8.21 3.50
CA ASP A 33 -6.15 7.47 4.30
C ASP A 33 -5.48 6.65 5.43
N TRP A 34 -4.28 6.11 5.19
CA TRP A 34 -3.58 5.24 6.14
C TRP A 34 -3.45 5.81 7.56
N PHE A 35 -3.25 7.12 7.69
CA PHE A 35 -3.04 7.77 9.00
C PHE A 35 -4.31 7.83 9.85
N THR A 36 -5.48 7.79 9.22
CA THR A 36 -6.80 7.85 9.89
C THR A 36 -7.58 6.54 9.80
N ALA A 37 -7.13 5.61 8.95
CA ALA A 37 -7.76 4.32 8.73
C ALA A 37 -7.75 3.44 9.99
N ASN A 38 -8.88 2.76 10.24
CA ASN A 38 -8.97 1.70 11.24
C ASN A 38 -8.29 0.41 10.74
N ASP A 39 -8.12 -0.57 11.63
CA ASP A 39 -7.42 -1.82 11.29
C ASP A 39 -8.08 -2.61 10.15
N VAL A 40 -9.42 -2.56 10.03
CA VAL A 40 -10.13 -3.22 8.93
C VAL A 40 -9.73 -2.58 7.60
N ARG A 41 -9.83 -1.25 7.53
CA ARG A 41 -9.47 -0.47 6.35
C ARG A 41 -7.99 -0.62 5.98
N LYS A 42 -7.09 -0.66 6.96
CA LYS A 42 -5.67 -0.91 6.73
C LYS A 42 -5.41 -2.27 6.08
N ARG A 43 -6.13 -3.33 6.47
CA ARG A 43 -6.01 -4.65 5.83
C ARG A 43 -6.50 -4.63 4.38
N GLU A 44 -7.61 -3.94 4.10
CA GLU A 44 -8.09 -3.76 2.72
C GLU A 44 -7.06 -3.05 1.83
N ILE A 45 -6.44 -1.99 2.35
CA ILE A 45 -5.38 -1.25 1.64
C ILE A 45 -4.18 -2.16 1.36
N LEU A 46 -3.77 -2.97 2.34
CA LEU A 46 -2.66 -3.92 2.19
C LEU A 46 -2.97 -4.98 1.12
N GLU A 47 -4.16 -5.58 1.14
CA GLU A 47 -4.60 -6.56 0.15
C GLU A 47 -4.64 -5.96 -1.27
N ALA A 48 -5.16 -4.74 -1.41
CA ALA A 48 -5.18 -4.03 -2.69
C ALA A 48 -3.76 -3.71 -3.21
N SER A 49 -2.86 -3.29 -2.31
CA SER A 49 -1.46 -2.99 -2.64
C SER A 49 -0.70 -4.23 -3.09
N GLU A 50 -0.87 -5.35 -2.39
CA GLU A 50 -0.27 -6.63 -2.77
C GLU A 50 -0.79 -7.16 -4.10
N ARG A 51 -2.08 -6.95 -4.42
CA ARG A 51 -2.62 -7.28 -5.74
C ARG A 51 -1.96 -6.44 -6.84
N ARG A 52 -1.89 -5.10 -6.67
CA ARG A 52 -1.21 -4.21 -7.64
C ARG A 52 0.26 -4.56 -7.81
N ARG A 53 0.95 -4.93 -6.71
CA ARG A 53 2.33 -5.42 -6.75
C ARG A 53 2.47 -6.66 -7.65
N LYS A 54 1.60 -7.66 -7.49
CA LYS A 54 1.60 -8.87 -8.32
C LYS A 54 1.31 -8.56 -9.80
N GLU A 55 0.39 -7.65 -10.06
CA GLU A 55 0.02 -7.23 -11.43
C GLU A 55 1.13 -6.43 -12.13
N SER A 56 1.91 -5.64 -11.39
CA SER A 56 3.02 -4.85 -11.93
C SER A 56 4.19 -5.68 -12.48
N GLY A 57 4.16 -7.01 -12.29
CA GLY A 57 5.26 -7.89 -12.66
C GLY A 57 6.52 -7.68 -11.82
N PHE A 58 6.47 -6.87 -10.76
CA PHE A 58 7.54 -6.66 -9.78
C PHE A 58 7.75 -7.92 -8.96
N THR A 59 8.40 -8.88 -9.59
CA THR A 59 8.75 -10.19 -9.05
C THR A 59 10.17 -10.08 -8.49
N LEU A 60 10.38 -9.25 -7.48
CA LEU A 60 11.63 -9.30 -6.72
C LEU A 60 11.49 -10.32 -5.60
N PHE A 61 12.10 -11.49 -5.87
CA PHE A 61 12.68 -12.52 -5.00
C PHE A 61 11.96 -12.87 -3.68
#